data_AF-A0A1F4UB59-F1
#
_entry.id   AF-A0A1F4UB59-F1
#
_cell.length_a   1.000
_cell.length_b   1.000
_cell.length_c   1.000
_cell.angle_alpha   90.00
_cell.angle_beta   90.00
_cell.angle_gamma   90.00
#
_symmetry.space_group_name_H-M   'P 1'
#
loop_
_entity.id
_entity.type
_entity.pdbx_description
1 polymer ?
#
loop_
_entity_poly.entity_id
_entity_poly.type
_entity_poly.pdbx_seq_one_letter_code
_entity_poly.pdbx_strand_id
1 'polypeptide(L)'
;MSDTTTIPAQMITDHLMAFRGLGYSNDDGWGIGYYVATSSSNHLAVIRRGEPSAPYDPRYVHVIGELLNSASRSAIAHVRRASSGPLEGIPDPHPFLRHGIFRDFEMIFAHNGTIPISPLYSLIQKTKPGYLALNPADYCPDYLDSDLFAIFIMQMIDLHPDSSVESCIKIAINQLAALITNTDAQFNFTMTDGHTLWAVKFSLGASDAVSLYYYPGISESDFWIVASEPLDTSKLWLAIPCSTLVKLVPDQAPVLIPLIDSDSSAFFTPSLEILYDNPGRLPVEIRYRNNAPTSIKIYDISGQLVTNFTLPYRQQGTVIWYGLDRHQRLISAGNYFCQMILPDTTCSIKLTILP
;
A
#
# COMPACT_ATOMS: atom_id res chain seq x y z
N MET A 1 6.25 -35.00 -18.61
CA MET A 1 6.83 -35.10 -17.26
C MET A 1 7.15 -33.67 -16.85
N SER A 2 6.54 -33.24 -15.75
CA SER A 2 6.42 -31.87 -15.29
C SER A 2 7.71 -31.40 -14.62
N ASP A 3 8.37 -30.41 -15.20
CA ASP A 3 9.23 -29.51 -14.42
C ASP A 3 8.33 -28.40 -13.89
N THR A 4 7.83 -28.59 -12.67
CA THR A 4 7.29 -27.50 -11.86
C THR A 4 8.48 -26.68 -11.38
N THR A 5 8.77 -25.56 -12.04
CA THR A 5 9.72 -24.59 -11.51
C THR A 5 9.07 -23.92 -10.30
N THR A 6 9.62 -24.28 -9.14
CA THR A 6 9.24 -23.79 -7.82
C THR A 6 10.07 -22.56 -7.51
N ILE A 7 9.49 -21.56 -6.83
CA ILE A 7 10.30 -20.63 -6.02
C ILE A 7 11.23 -21.52 -5.18
N PRO A 8 12.55 -21.30 -5.20
CA PRO A 8 13.43 -22.12 -4.38
C PRO A 8 12.93 -22.05 -2.94
N ALA A 9 12.59 -23.19 -2.32
CA ALA A 9 12.07 -23.23 -0.94
C ALA A 9 12.98 -22.45 0.03
N GLN A 10 14.28 -22.40 -0.28
CA GLN A 10 15.26 -21.56 0.41
C GLN A 10 14.96 -20.06 0.30
N MET A 11 14.59 -19.54 -0.87
CA MET A 11 14.23 -18.13 -1.05
C MET A 11 13.00 -17.77 -0.21
N ILE A 12 11.94 -18.59 -0.25
CA ILE A 12 10.76 -18.38 0.61
C ILE A 12 11.16 -18.35 2.08
N THR A 13 12.01 -19.30 2.49
CA THR A 13 12.51 -19.38 3.87
C THR A 13 13.27 -18.13 4.24
N ASP A 14 14.23 -17.70 3.42
CA ASP A 14 15.07 -16.53 3.68
C ASP A 14 14.23 -15.25 3.76
N HIS A 15 13.28 -15.08 2.84
CA HIS A 15 12.35 -13.95 2.83
C HIS A 15 11.43 -13.93 4.05
N LEU A 16 10.86 -15.07 4.46
CA LEU A 16 10.02 -15.14 5.65
C LEU A 16 10.84 -14.98 6.95
N MET A 17 12.11 -15.39 6.96
CA MET A 17 13.01 -15.12 8.09
C MET A 17 13.44 -13.65 8.16
N ALA A 18 13.65 -12.99 7.02
CA ALA A 18 13.86 -11.54 6.98
C ALA A 18 12.59 -10.81 7.46
N PHE A 19 11.42 -11.22 6.97
CA PHE A 19 10.12 -10.68 7.37
C PHE A 19 9.85 -10.86 8.87
N ARG A 20 10.24 -12.00 9.46
CA ARG A 20 10.21 -12.22 10.92
C ARG A 20 10.90 -11.10 11.68
N GLY A 21 12.03 -10.61 11.19
CA GLY A 21 12.79 -9.51 11.81
C GLY A 21 11.99 -8.21 11.91
N LEU A 22 11.04 -7.98 11.00
CA LEU A 22 10.17 -6.79 11.05
C LEU A 22 9.23 -6.80 12.26
N GLY A 23 9.01 -7.95 12.89
CA GLY A 23 8.25 -8.06 14.13
C GLY A 23 8.97 -7.49 15.37
N TYR A 24 10.20 -6.98 15.25
CA TYR A 24 10.83 -6.18 16.31
C TYR A 24 10.21 -4.78 16.43
N SER A 25 9.71 -4.22 15.33
CA SER A 25 9.04 -2.90 15.28
C SER A 25 7.55 -2.98 15.02
N ASN A 26 7.06 -4.19 14.71
CA ASN A 26 5.65 -4.54 14.52
C ASN A 26 5.34 -5.70 15.48
N ASP A 27 5.25 -5.36 16.77
CA ASP A 27 5.29 -6.30 17.88
C ASP A 27 3.92 -6.83 18.34
N ASP A 28 2.84 -6.42 17.69
CA ASP A 28 1.46 -6.77 18.04
C ASP A 28 0.99 -8.10 17.41
N GLY A 29 1.93 -9.02 17.20
CA GLY A 29 1.68 -10.36 16.67
C GLY A 29 2.04 -10.56 15.20
N TRP A 30 1.67 -11.73 14.68
CA TRP A 30 1.92 -12.12 13.28
C TRP A 30 0.83 -13.07 12.78
N GLY A 31 0.68 -13.13 11.46
CA GLY A 31 -0.15 -14.15 10.82
C GLY A 31 0.35 -14.56 9.45
N ILE A 32 0.04 -15.79 9.06
CA ILE A 32 0.39 -16.39 7.78
C ILE A 32 -0.85 -17.12 7.25
N GLY A 33 -1.27 -16.74 6.06
CA GLY A 33 -2.34 -17.38 5.31
C GLY A 33 -1.80 -18.01 4.03
N TYR A 34 -2.22 -19.22 3.70
CA TYR A 34 -1.83 -19.90 2.46
C TYR A 34 -2.91 -20.87 1.99
N TYR A 35 -2.87 -21.20 0.70
CA TYR A 35 -3.75 -22.21 0.13
C TYR A 35 -3.09 -23.58 0.17
N VAL A 36 -3.85 -24.65 0.42
CA VAL A 36 -3.39 -26.03 0.27
C VAL A 36 -4.17 -26.74 -0.82
N ALA A 37 -3.49 -27.58 -1.61
CA ALA A 37 -4.18 -28.38 -2.62
C ALA A 37 -5.02 -29.46 -1.93
N THR A 38 -6.27 -29.64 -2.39
CA THR A 38 -7.11 -30.74 -1.93
C THR A 38 -7.14 -31.86 -2.97
N SER A 39 -7.76 -33.00 -2.63
CA SER A 39 -7.87 -34.16 -3.54
C SER A 39 -8.86 -33.91 -4.69
N SER A 40 -9.87 -33.08 -4.48
CA SER A 40 -10.57 -32.39 -5.56
C SER A 40 -9.71 -31.21 -5.99
N SER A 41 -9.72 -30.79 -7.26
CA SER A 41 -8.92 -29.67 -7.79
C SER A 41 -9.12 -28.29 -7.11
N ASN A 42 -9.83 -28.24 -5.98
CA ASN A 42 -10.06 -27.10 -5.12
C ASN A 42 -8.84 -26.84 -4.21
N HIS A 43 -8.75 -25.61 -3.73
CA HIS A 43 -7.75 -25.18 -2.76
C HIS A 43 -8.47 -24.80 -1.47
N LEU A 44 -7.86 -25.11 -0.33
CA LEU A 44 -8.39 -24.75 0.99
C LEU A 44 -7.47 -23.69 1.61
N ALA A 45 -8.04 -22.55 1.99
CA ALA A 45 -7.30 -21.54 2.73
C ALA A 45 -7.01 -22.00 4.17
N VAL A 46 -5.77 -21.78 4.60
CA VAL A 46 -5.28 -22.06 5.95
C VAL A 46 -4.75 -20.77 6.54
N ILE A 47 -5.26 -20.37 7.70
CA ILE A 47 -4.79 -19.19 8.44
C ILE A 47 -4.12 -19.65 9.75
N ARG A 48 -2.97 -19.05 10.06
CA ARG A 48 -2.21 -19.21 11.31
C ARG A 48 -1.89 -17.85 11.87
N ARG A 49 -2.02 -17.68 13.18
CA ARG A 49 -1.80 -16.41 13.89
C ARG A 49 -1.04 -16.65 15.20
N GLY A 50 -0.31 -15.65 15.67
CA GLY A 50 0.38 -15.66 16.95
C GLY A 50 0.39 -14.30 17.65
N GLU A 51 0.61 -14.36 18.98
CA GLU A 51 0.49 -13.25 19.94
C GLU A 51 1.54 -13.37 21.05
N PRO A 52 2.73 -13.87 20.72
CA PRO A 52 3.90 -12.99 20.76
C PRO A 52 4.29 -12.47 19.38
N SER A 53 5.08 -11.39 19.32
CA SER A 53 5.64 -10.93 18.05
C SER A 53 6.49 -12.01 17.37
N ALA A 54 6.60 -11.95 16.04
CA ALA A 54 7.25 -13.01 15.25
C ALA A 54 8.69 -13.37 15.71
N PRO A 55 9.56 -12.43 16.14
CA PRO A 55 10.86 -12.73 16.70
C PRO A 55 10.86 -13.52 18.01
N TYR A 56 9.76 -13.52 18.76
CA TYR A 56 9.65 -14.14 20.08
C TYR A 56 8.70 -15.35 20.10
N ASP A 57 7.92 -15.56 19.04
CA ASP A 57 7.03 -16.70 18.93
C ASP A 57 7.71 -17.90 18.23
N PRO A 58 8.01 -19.00 18.92
CA PRO A 58 8.62 -20.18 18.30
C PRO A 58 7.68 -20.85 17.28
N ARG A 59 6.36 -20.62 17.35
CA ARG A 59 5.39 -21.16 16.40
C ARG A 59 5.56 -20.58 15.00
N TYR A 60 6.12 -19.37 14.89
CA TYR A 60 6.36 -18.72 13.59
C TYR A 60 7.19 -19.61 12.65
N VAL A 61 8.31 -20.14 13.15
CA VAL A 61 9.21 -21.01 12.38
C VAL A 61 8.53 -22.35 12.05
N HIS A 62 7.70 -22.87 12.95
CA HIS A 62 6.93 -24.08 12.69
C HIS A 62 5.94 -23.88 11.54
N VAL A 63 5.24 -22.74 11.52
CA VAL A 63 4.28 -22.41 10.46
C VAL A 63 4.97 -22.16 9.12
N ILE A 64 6.19 -21.62 9.09
CA ILE A 64 7.00 -21.59 7.85
C ILE A 64 7.21 -23.03 7.34
N GLY A 65 7.57 -23.95 8.23
CA GLY A 65 7.72 -25.37 7.88
C GLY A 65 6.42 -25.97 7.33
N GLU A 66 5.27 -25.68 7.95
CA GLU A 66 3.96 -26.12 7.44
C GLU A 66 3.69 -25.57 6.03
N LEU A 67 3.91 -24.27 5.83
CA LEU A 67 3.71 -23.58 4.55
C LEU A 67 4.59 -24.21 3.46
N LEU A 68 5.89 -24.39 3.70
CA LEU A 68 6.81 -24.94 2.69
C LEU A 68 6.43 -26.37 2.27
N ASN A 69 5.81 -27.13 3.17
CA ASN A 69 5.42 -28.52 2.90
C ASN A 69 4.02 -28.66 2.29
N SER A 70 3.13 -27.69 2.52
CA SER A 70 1.69 -27.86 2.25
C SER A 70 1.13 -26.81 1.30
N ALA A 71 1.77 -25.64 1.21
CA ALA A 71 1.24 -24.54 0.43
C ALA A 71 1.23 -24.88 -1.07
N SER A 72 0.11 -24.54 -1.67
CA SER A 72 -0.16 -24.63 -3.09
C SER A 72 -0.33 -23.19 -3.57
N ARG A 73 0.51 -22.79 -4.53
CA ARG A 73 0.42 -21.57 -5.34
C ARG A 73 0.67 -20.23 -4.64
N SER A 74 0.02 -19.91 -3.52
CA SER A 74 0.17 -18.59 -2.90
C SER A 74 0.04 -18.57 -1.39
N ALA A 75 0.66 -17.55 -0.80
CA ALA A 75 0.64 -17.26 0.63
C ALA A 75 0.74 -15.75 0.87
N ILE A 76 0.27 -15.31 2.03
CA ILE A 76 0.40 -13.95 2.55
C ILE A 76 0.88 -14.04 4.01
N ALA A 77 1.89 -13.26 4.37
CA ALA A 77 2.36 -13.11 5.74
C ALA A 77 2.21 -11.66 6.20
N HIS A 78 1.93 -11.47 7.48
CA HIS A 78 1.76 -10.16 8.10
C HIS A 78 2.41 -10.13 9.50
N VAL A 79 3.02 -9.00 9.85
CA VAL A 79 3.43 -8.67 11.24
C VAL A 79 2.73 -7.37 11.61
N ARG A 80 2.13 -7.31 12.79
CA ARG A 80 1.21 -6.23 13.14
C ARG A 80 1.88 -5.12 13.92
N ARG A 81 1.54 -3.88 13.57
CA ARG A 81 1.58 -2.75 14.48
C ARG A 81 0.17 -2.16 14.55
N ALA A 82 -0.50 -2.33 15.67
CA ALA A 82 -1.90 -1.97 15.82
C ALA A 82 -2.08 -0.44 15.83
N SER A 83 -2.81 0.08 14.86
CA SER A 83 -3.28 1.48 14.83
C SER A 83 -4.72 1.64 15.34
N SER A 84 -5.48 0.54 15.38
CA SER A 84 -6.87 0.48 15.86
C SER A 84 -7.24 -0.91 16.40
N GLY A 85 -8.35 -0.98 17.14
CA GLY A 85 -8.88 -2.19 17.80
C GLY A 85 -8.15 -2.61 19.07
N PRO A 86 -8.41 -3.84 19.56
CA PRO A 86 -7.78 -4.34 20.78
C PRO A 86 -6.25 -4.47 20.61
N LEU A 87 -5.53 -3.89 21.57
CA LEU A 87 -4.05 -3.84 21.62
C LEU A 87 -3.44 -4.98 22.45
N GLU A 88 -4.23 -5.63 23.32
CA GLU A 88 -3.76 -6.69 24.21
C GLU A 88 -4.68 -7.91 24.14
N GLY A 89 -4.12 -9.11 24.20
CA GLY A 89 -4.87 -10.37 24.33
C GLY A 89 -5.45 -10.91 23.03
N ILE A 90 -5.09 -10.34 21.86
CA ILE A 90 -5.55 -10.79 20.55
C ILE A 90 -4.39 -10.95 19.56
N PRO A 91 -4.20 -12.14 18.94
CA PRO A 91 -3.25 -12.36 17.85
C PRO A 91 -3.44 -11.39 16.69
N ASP A 92 -2.40 -11.21 15.85
CA ASP A 92 -2.55 -10.40 14.63
C ASP A 92 -3.78 -10.84 13.84
N PRO A 93 -4.77 -9.96 13.64
CA PRO A 93 -5.98 -10.32 12.94
C PRO A 93 -5.74 -10.57 11.45
N HIS A 94 -4.58 -10.16 10.91
CA HIS A 94 -4.20 -10.44 9.54
C HIS A 94 -3.53 -11.82 9.40
N PRO A 95 -3.59 -12.43 8.20
CA PRO A 95 -4.52 -12.07 7.13
C PRO A 95 -5.97 -12.48 7.47
N PHE A 96 -6.92 -11.79 6.86
CA PHE A 96 -8.35 -12.13 6.90
C PHE A 96 -8.69 -13.09 5.77
N LEU A 97 -9.55 -14.06 6.06
CA LEU A 97 -10.19 -14.91 5.06
C LEU A 97 -11.60 -14.37 4.81
N ARG A 98 -11.94 -14.09 3.55
CA ARG A 98 -13.27 -13.62 3.15
C ARG A 98 -13.79 -14.47 2.00
N HIS A 99 -15.07 -14.80 2.06
CA HIS A 99 -15.80 -15.52 1.01
C HIS A 99 -16.94 -14.65 0.48
N GLY A 100 -17.15 -14.68 -0.83
CA GLY A 100 -18.26 -14.02 -1.48
C GLY A 100 -19.59 -14.69 -1.15
N ILE A 101 -20.64 -13.90 -1.01
CA ILE A 101 -22.01 -14.36 -0.77
C ILE A 101 -22.74 -14.61 -2.09
N PHE A 102 -22.43 -13.80 -3.11
CA PHE A 102 -23.13 -13.81 -4.40
C PHE A 102 -22.22 -14.20 -5.56
N ARG A 103 -20.90 -14.22 -5.35
CA ARG A 103 -19.89 -14.70 -6.28
C ARG A 103 -19.06 -15.79 -5.62
N ASP A 104 -18.80 -16.88 -6.35
CA ASP A 104 -17.87 -17.93 -5.91
C ASP A 104 -16.43 -17.39 -5.99
N PHE A 105 -16.05 -16.66 -4.95
CA PHE A 105 -14.75 -16.01 -4.81
C PHE A 105 -14.33 -16.05 -3.34
N GLU A 106 -13.12 -16.52 -3.08
CA GLU A 106 -12.51 -16.52 -1.76
C GLU A 106 -11.20 -15.76 -1.85
N MET A 107 -10.87 -14.98 -0.81
CA MET A 107 -9.60 -14.29 -0.74
C MET A 107 -8.98 -14.35 0.65
N ILE A 108 -7.65 -14.46 0.66
CA ILE A 108 -6.80 -14.10 1.80
C ILE A 108 -6.39 -12.65 1.62
N PHE A 109 -6.55 -11.81 2.65
CA PHE A 109 -6.35 -10.36 2.57
C PHE A 109 -5.54 -9.83 3.75
N ALA A 110 -4.53 -8.99 3.48
CA ALA A 110 -3.76 -8.27 4.50
C ALA A 110 -3.63 -6.79 4.15
N HIS A 111 -3.92 -5.92 5.12
CA HIS A 111 -3.87 -4.47 4.99
C HIS A 111 -2.76 -3.88 5.86
N ASN A 112 -2.00 -2.95 5.29
CA ASN A 112 -0.95 -2.21 5.97
C ASN A 112 -1.23 -0.72 5.85
N GLY A 113 -1.94 -0.19 6.83
CA GLY A 113 -2.37 1.20 6.83
C GLY A 113 -3.40 1.46 7.91
N THR A 114 -3.99 2.64 7.82
CA THR A 114 -5.09 3.05 8.70
C THR A 114 -6.17 3.72 7.87
N ILE A 115 -7.40 3.28 8.05
CA ILE A 115 -8.59 3.84 7.40
C ILE A 115 -9.59 4.27 8.49
N PRO A 116 -10.17 5.47 8.41
CA PRO A 116 -11.23 5.86 9.33
C PRO A 116 -12.41 4.87 9.27
N ILE A 117 -12.74 4.27 10.42
CA ILE A 117 -13.81 3.25 10.56
C ILE A 117 -15.17 3.79 10.11
N SER A 118 -15.52 5.04 10.48
CA SER A 118 -16.86 5.59 10.26
C SER A 118 -17.24 5.70 8.77
N PRO A 119 -16.42 6.30 7.87
CA PRO A 119 -16.66 6.27 6.43
C PRO A 119 -16.83 4.87 5.86
N LEU A 120 -15.96 3.94 6.28
CA LEU A 120 -15.95 2.57 5.78
C LEU A 120 -17.20 1.79 6.19
N TYR A 121 -17.55 1.82 7.48
CA TYR A 121 -18.78 1.24 8.01
C TYR A 121 -20.03 1.82 7.32
N SER A 122 -20.07 3.15 7.15
CA SER A 122 -21.18 3.84 6.49
C SER A 122 -21.33 3.40 5.03
N LEU A 123 -20.20 3.21 4.32
CA LEU A 123 -20.20 2.79 2.94
C LEU A 123 -20.70 1.34 2.79
N ILE A 124 -20.25 0.41 3.64
CA ILE A 124 -20.74 -0.98 3.63
C ILE A 124 -22.25 -1.03 3.83
N GLN A 125 -22.76 -0.29 4.82
CA GLN A 125 -24.20 -0.24 5.11
C GLN A 125 -25.01 0.41 3.99
N LYS A 126 -24.49 1.49 3.37
CA LYS A 126 -25.15 2.20 2.28
C LYS A 126 -25.18 1.38 0.99
N THR A 127 -24.07 0.73 0.65
CA THR A 127 -23.91 -0.02 -0.60
C THR A 127 -24.81 -1.25 -0.63
N LYS A 128 -24.88 -2.02 0.45
CA LYS A 128 -25.86 -3.10 0.60
C LYS A 128 -26.25 -3.24 2.07
N PRO A 129 -27.43 -2.71 2.46
CA PRO A 129 -27.97 -2.90 3.81
C PRO A 129 -28.04 -4.39 4.16
N GLY A 130 -27.58 -4.74 5.36
CA GLY A 130 -27.54 -6.11 5.86
C GLY A 130 -26.34 -6.94 5.40
N TYR A 131 -25.42 -6.41 4.60
CA TYR A 131 -24.25 -7.18 4.13
C TYR A 131 -23.34 -7.62 5.28
N LEU A 132 -23.10 -6.77 6.29
CA LEU A 132 -22.34 -7.17 7.50
C LEU A 132 -23.01 -8.28 8.31
N ALA A 133 -24.31 -8.52 8.15
CA ALA A 133 -24.96 -9.68 8.79
C ALA A 133 -24.68 -10.99 8.03
N LEU A 134 -24.44 -10.89 6.71
CA LEU A 134 -24.13 -12.04 5.84
C LEU A 134 -22.62 -12.33 5.81
N ASN A 135 -21.79 -11.29 5.95
CA ASN A 135 -20.34 -11.35 5.98
C ASN A 135 -19.84 -10.55 7.20
N PRO A 136 -19.94 -11.12 8.42
CA PRO A 136 -19.65 -10.42 9.67
C PRO A 136 -18.17 -10.14 9.84
N ALA A 137 -17.87 -9.01 10.47
CA ALA A 137 -16.52 -8.73 10.96
C ALA A 137 -16.13 -9.74 12.05
N ASP A 138 -14.84 -10.10 12.06
CA ASP A 138 -14.25 -11.00 13.05
C ASP A 138 -14.29 -10.34 14.44
N TYR A 139 -14.27 -9.01 14.49
CA TYR A 139 -14.31 -8.20 15.71
C TYR A 139 -15.51 -7.25 15.68
N CYS A 140 -16.48 -7.48 16.57
CA CYS A 140 -17.69 -6.69 16.72
C CYS A 140 -18.07 -6.62 18.21
N PRO A 141 -18.43 -5.44 18.76
CA PRO A 141 -18.59 -4.13 18.08
C PRO A 141 -17.28 -3.36 17.88
N ASP A 142 -16.15 -3.85 18.39
CA ASP A 142 -14.84 -3.22 18.30
C ASP A 142 -14.19 -3.47 16.93
N TYR A 143 -14.80 -2.92 15.90
CA TYR A 143 -14.39 -3.14 14.52
C TYR A 143 -12.93 -2.74 14.27
N LEU A 144 -12.24 -3.59 13.51
CA LEU A 144 -10.97 -3.25 12.88
C LEU A 144 -11.23 -2.61 11.52
N ASP A 145 -10.55 -1.51 11.25
CA ASP A 145 -10.61 -0.84 9.94
C ASP A 145 -10.21 -1.78 8.80
N SER A 146 -9.16 -2.56 9.01
CA SER A 146 -8.59 -3.49 8.05
C SER A 146 -9.55 -4.64 7.71
N ASP A 147 -10.32 -5.07 8.70
CA ASP A 147 -11.34 -6.11 8.52
C ASP A 147 -12.54 -5.57 7.73
N LEU A 148 -13.10 -4.45 8.18
CA LEU A 148 -14.15 -3.76 7.44
C LEU A 148 -13.72 -3.45 6.01
N PHE A 149 -12.42 -3.21 5.78
CA PHE A 149 -11.90 -2.92 4.45
C PHE A 149 -11.90 -4.18 3.58
N ALA A 150 -11.46 -5.31 4.11
CA ALA A 150 -11.59 -6.61 3.46
C ALA A 150 -13.05 -6.94 3.11
N ILE A 151 -13.99 -6.69 4.03
CA ILE A 151 -15.43 -6.90 3.81
C ILE A 151 -15.94 -5.99 2.70
N PHE A 152 -15.53 -4.72 2.69
CA PHE A 152 -15.97 -3.78 1.67
C PHE A 152 -15.44 -4.15 0.28
N ILE A 153 -14.17 -4.56 0.16
CA ILE A 153 -13.63 -5.11 -1.10
C ILE A 153 -14.44 -6.33 -1.54
N MET A 154 -14.73 -7.28 -0.65
CA MET A 154 -15.55 -8.45 -0.98
C MET A 154 -16.97 -8.05 -1.43
N GLN A 155 -17.60 -7.10 -0.73
CA GLN A 155 -18.92 -6.58 -1.10
C GLN A 155 -18.93 -6.03 -2.54
N MET A 156 -17.88 -5.31 -2.92
CA MET A 156 -17.77 -4.76 -4.27
C MET A 156 -17.55 -5.85 -5.32
N ILE A 157 -16.82 -6.91 -4.99
CA ILE A 157 -16.63 -8.09 -5.84
C ILE A 157 -17.94 -8.86 -6.04
N ASP A 158 -18.70 -9.05 -4.96
CA ASP A 158 -20.00 -9.74 -4.95
C ASP A 158 -21.08 -9.01 -5.76
N LEU A 159 -21.15 -7.69 -5.62
CA LEU A 159 -22.21 -6.89 -6.24
C LEU A 159 -21.94 -6.56 -7.71
N HIS A 160 -20.76 -6.89 -8.23
CA HIS A 160 -20.39 -6.68 -9.62
C HIS A 160 -19.84 -8.00 -10.23
N PRO A 161 -20.67 -9.05 -10.34
CA PRO A 161 -20.22 -10.38 -10.79
C PRO A 161 -19.69 -10.37 -12.24
N ASP A 162 -20.20 -9.46 -13.07
CA ASP A 162 -19.76 -9.31 -14.47
C ASP A 162 -18.47 -8.47 -14.61
N SER A 163 -18.00 -7.86 -13.51
CA SER A 163 -16.77 -7.06 -13.48
C SER A 163 -15.56 -7.89 -13.07
N SER A 164 -14.40 -7.51 -13.60
CA SER A 164 -13.12 -8.06 -13.13
C SER A 164 -12.86 -7.65 -11.68
N VAL A 165 -12.10 -8.48 -10.94
CA VAL A 165 -11.72 -8.20 -9.55
C VAL A 165 -11.00 -6.84 -9.45
N GLU A 166 -10.14 -6.53 -10.41
CA GLU A 166 -9.40 -5.26 -10.48
C GLU A 166 -10.33 -4.06 -10.63
N SER A 167 -11.39 -4.21 -11.43
CA SER A 167 -12.41 -3.17 -11.60
C SER A 167 -13.18 -2.97 -10.29
N CYS A 168 -13.54 -4.04 -9.58
CA CYS A 168 -14.20 -3.95 -8.28
C CYS A 168 -13.33 -3.26 -7.22
N ILE A 169 -12.03 -3.60 -7.15
CA ILE A 169 -11.05 -2.92 -6.29
C ILE A 169 -10.99 -1.43 -6.62
N LYS A 170 -10.89 -1.08 -7.91
CA LYS A 170 -10.82 0.31 -8.35
C LYS A 170 -12.09 1.08 -7.96
N ILE A 171 -13.28 0.49 -8.13
CA ILE A 171 -14.54 1.13 -7.70
C ILE A 171 -14.55 1.31 -6.18
N ALA A 172 -14.15 0.30 -5.41
CA ALA A 172 -14.12 0.35 -3.95
C ALA A 172 -13.21 1.48 -3.44
N ILE A 173 -11.97 1.54 -3.93
CA ILE A 173 -10.99 2.55 -3.53
C ILE A 173 -11.49 3.95 -3.88
N ASN A 174 -12.03 4.15 -5.09
CA ASN A 174 -12.53 5.46 -5.50
C ASN A 174 -13.76 5.90 -4.69
N GLN A 175 -14.68 5.00 -4.36
CA GLN A 175 -15.84 5.32 -3.52
C GLN A 175 -15.41 5.70 -2.11
N LEU A 176 -14.48 4.95 -1.52
CA LEU A 176 -14.01 5.22 -0.17
C LEU A 176 -13.17 6.50 -0.11
N ALA A 177 -12.31 6.73 -1.11
CA ALA A 177 -11.53 7.97 -1.24
C ALA A 177 -12.43 9.20 -1.40
N ALA A 178 -13.56 9.07 -2.10
CA ALA A 178 -14.54 10.14 -2.23
C ALA A 178 -15.21 10.56 -0.91
N LEU A 179 -15.24 9.69 0.09
CA LEU A 179 -15.85 9.97 1.39
C LEU A 179 -14.85 10.53 2.41
N ILE A 180 -13.56 10.36 2.18
CA ILE A 180 -12.50 10.77 3.12
C ILE A 180 -11.95 12.12 2.67
N THR A 181 -12.44 13.21 3.27
CA THR A 181 -12.13 14.58 2.80
C THR A 181 -11.16 15.36 3.68
N ASN A 182 -10.93 14.96 4.94
CA ASN A 182 -10.22 15.78 5.94
C ASN A 182 -9.32 14.97 6.87
N THR A 183 -8.86 13.81 6.42
CA THR A 183 -7.92 12.98 7.18
C THR A 183 -7.04 12.20 6.25
N ASP A 184 -5.86 11.90 6.73
CA ASP A 184 -4.99 10.94 6.10
C ASP A 184 -5.62 9.55 6.18
N ALA A 185 -5.41 8.77 5.12
CA ALA A 185 -5.80 7.36 5.07
C ALA A 185 -4.82 6.59 4.19
N GLN A 186 -4.49 5.38 4.59
CA GLN A 186 -3.58 4.50 3.88
C GLN A 186 -4.34 3.21 3.58
N PHE A 187 -4.34 2.80 2.32
CA PHE A 187 -5.17 1.71 1.80
C PHE A 187 -4.30 0.56 1.28
N ASN A 188 -3.03 0.50 1.69
CA ASN A 188 -2.14 -0.48 1.12
C ASN A 188 -2.59 -1.86 1.54
N PHE A 189 -2.77 -2.76 0.58
CA PHE A 189 -3.13 -4.13 0.89
C PHE A 189 -2.52 -5.08 -0.11
N THR A 190 -2.44 -6.34 0.31
CA THR A 190 -2.21 -7.49 -0.57
C THR A 190 -3.35 -8.48 -0.39
N MET A 191 -3.76 -9.11 -1.49
CA MET A 191 -4.75 -10.18 -1.43
C MET A 191 -4.49 -11.22 -2.51
N THR A 192 -4.92 -12.45 -2.27
CA THR A 192 -4.81 -13.55 -3.24
C THR A 192 -6.03 -14.46 -3.15
N ASP A 193 -6.45 -15.00 -4.30
CA ASP A 193 -7.49 -16.02 -4.45
C ASP A 193 -6.92 -17.44 -4.59
N GLY A 194 -5.59 -17.58 -4.47
CA GLY A 194 -4.89 -18.84 -4.72
C GLY A 194 -4.18 -18.88 -6.06
N HIS A 195 -4.52 -18.01 -7.02
CA HIS A 195 -3.94 -18.02 -8.37
C HIS A 195 -3.40 -16.66 -8.78
N THR A 196 -4.03 -15.58 -8.34
CA THR A 196 -3.64 -14.21 -8.64
C THR A 196 -3.29 -13.48 -7.36
N LEU A 197 -2.16 -12.78 -7.35
CA LEU A 197 -1.77 -11.87 -6.29
C LEU A 197 -2.09 -10.44 -6.73
N TRP A 198 -2.92 -9.75 -5.95
CA TRP A 198 -3.19 -8.33 -6.10
C TRP A 198 -2.53 -7.53 -4.99
N ALA A 199 -1.95 -6.39 -5.35
CA ALA A 199 -1.28 -5.49 -4.42
C ALA A 199 -1.66 -4.04 -4.73
N VAL A 200 -2.10 -3.31 -3.71
CA VAL A 200 -2.48 -1.90 -3.82
C VAL A 200 -1.53 -1.04 -3.01
N LYS A 201 -1.08 0.05 -3.61
CA LYS A 201 -0.44 1.17 -2.89
C LYS A 201 -1.25 2.43 -3.13
N PHE A 202 -1.87 2.96 -2.09
CA PHE A 202 -2.71 4.14 -2.19
C PHE A 202 -2.80 4.85 -0.85
N SER A 203 -2.61 6.16 -0.83
CA SER A 203 -2.85 7.00 0.35
C SER A 203 -3.58 8.30 -0.02
N LEU A 204 -4.26 8.87 0.97
CA LEU A 204 -4.87 10.20 0.94
C LEU A 204 -4.19 11.10 1.96
N GLY A 205 -4.21 12.41 1.71
CA GLY A 205 -3.68 13.42 2.63
C GLY A 205 -2.15 13.48 2.67
N ALA A 206 -1.54 14.02 3.72
CA ALA A 206 -0.08 14.23 3.79
C ALA A 206 0.70 12.94 4.10
N SER A 207 -0.01 11.84 4.40
CA SER A 207 0.59 10.55 4.69
C SER A 207 1.38 9.99 3.52
N ASP A 208 2.65 9.69 3.78
CA ASP A 208 3.42 8.79 2.93
C ASP A 208 2.73 7.43 2.93
N ALA A 209 2.27 6.99 1.75
CA ALA A 209 1.82 5.62 1.61
C ALA A 209 2.98 4.71 2.02
N VAL A 210 2.70 3.68 2.83
CA VAL A 210 3.70 2.68 3.18
C VAL A 210 4.36 2.19 1.88
N SER A 211 5.66 1.95 1.91
CA SER A 211 6.33 1.44 0.73
C SER A 211 5.78 0.07 0.34
N LEU A 212 5.86 -0.26 -0.95
CA LEU A 212 5.40 -1.52 -1.48
C LEU A 212 6.20 -1.82 -2.74
N TYR A 213 6.68 -3.05 -2.84
CA TYR A 213 7.57 -3.51 -3.90
C TYR A 213 7.09 -4.85 -4.41
N TYR A 214 7.40 -5.15 -5.66
CA TYR A 214 7.27 -6.49 -6.21
C TYR A 214 8.60 -7.03 -6.74
N TYR A 215 8.71 -8.35 -6.75
CA TYR A 215 9.87 -9.11 -7.23
C TYR A 215 9.37 -10.36 -7.96
N PRO A 216 10.10 -10.87 -8.97
CA PRO A 216 11.27 -10.25 -9.60
C PRO A 216 10.89 -9.12 -10.57
N GLY A 217 11.73 -8.10 -10.72
CA GLY A 217 11.51 -6.97 -11.62
C GLY A 217 11.77 -7.29 -13.10
N ILE A 218 11.10 -8.31 -13.62
CA ILE A 218 11.26 -8.84 -14.98
C ILE A 218 9.90 -8.91 -15.69
N SER A 219 9.90 -9.17 -17.00
CA SER A 219 8.69 -9.17 -17.83
C SER A 219 7.82 -10.41 -17.68
N GLU A 220 8.37 -11.53 -17.23
CA GLU A 220 7.64 -12.79 -17.05
C GLU A 220 8.38 -13.62 -16.01
N SER A 221 7.65 -14.22 -15.08
CA SER A 221 8.19 -15.01 -13.98
C SER A 221 7.17 -16.07 -13.61
N ASP A 222 7.63 -17.27 -13.29
CA ASP A 222 6.83 -18.38 -12.77
C ASP A 222 6.37 -18.16 -11.33
N PHE A 223 6.85 -17.08 -10.69
CA PHE A 223 6.39 -16.63 -9.39
C PHE A 223 6.46 -15.11 -9.23
N TRP A 224 5.75 -14.62 -8.22
CA TRP A 224 5.76 -13.22 -7.84
C TRP A 224 5.75 -13.06 -6.32
N ILE A 225 6.44 -12.05 -5.83
CA ILE A 225 6.51 -11.69 -4.41
C ILE A 225 6.17 -10.21 -4.29
N VAL A 226 5.37 -9.87 -3.29
CA VAL A 226 5.10 -8.48 -2.90
C VAL A 226 5.48 -8.31 -1.43
N ALA A 227 6.16 -7.21 -1.12
CA ALA A 227 6.57 -6.89 0.24
C ALA A 227 6.53 -5.38 0.49
N SER A 228 6.34 -4.98 1.74
CA SER A 228 6.40 -3.58 2.17
C SER A 228 7.80 -2.97 1.98
N GLU A 229 8.83 -3.80 2.01
CA GLU A 229 10.21 -3.44 1.72
C GLU A 229 10.96 -4.63 1.06
N PRO A 230 12.05 -4.38 0.32
CA PRO A 230 12.88 -5.46 -0.22
C PRO A 230 13.39 -6.39 0.89
N LEU A 231 13.12 -7.69 0.77
CA LEU A 231 13.47 -8.69 1.79
C LEU A 231 14.90 -9.24 1.64
N ASP A 232 15.61 -8.81 0.61
CA ASP A 232 17.01 -9.13 0.35
C ASP A 232 17.72 -7.95 -0.34
N THR A 233 19.01 -8.13 -0.63
CA THR A 233 19.83 -7.10 -1.29
C THR A 233 19.73 -7.13 -2.82
N SER A 234 18.77 -7.87 -3.37
CA SER A 234 18.59 -7.96 -4.82
C SER A 234 18.18 -6.61 -5.40
N LYS A 235 18.78 -6.25 -6.54
CA LYS A 235 18.41 -5.03 -7.28
C LYS A 235 17.17 -5.21 -8.17
N LEU A 236 16.51 -6.37 -8.12
CA LEU A 236 15.34 -6.68 -8.93
C LEU A 236 14.00 -6.32 -8.26
N TRP A 237 14.00 -5.79 -7.04
CA TRP A 237 12.76 -5.27 -6.44
C TRP A 237 12.35 -3.98 -7.13
N LEU A 238 11.11 -3.93 -7.64
CA LEU A 238 10.55 -2.73 -8.26
C LEU A 238 9.51 -2.11 -7.33
N ALA A 239 9.68 -0.81 -7.05
CA ALA A 239 8.73 -0.07 -6.25
C ALA A 239 7.39 0.07 -6.98
N ILE A 240 6.30 -0.21 -6.29
CA ILE A 240 4.95 0.07 -6.76
C ILE A 240 4.70 1.58 -6.62
N PRO A 241 4.29 2.28 -7.70
CA PRO A 241 3.92 3.69 -7.60
C PRO A 241 2.70 3.89 -6.71
N CYS A 242 2.56 5.06 -6.08
CA CYS A 242 1.32 5.39 -5.39
C CYS A 242 0.15 5.44 -6.38
N SER A 243 -1.06 5.21 -5.87
CA SER A 243 -2.30 5.15 -6.66
C SER A 243 -2.31 4.05 -7.72
N THR A 244 -1.66 2.93 -7.43
CA THR A 244 -1.52 1.80 -8.37
C THR A 244 -2.01 0.50 -7.73
N LEU A 245 -2.79 -0.25 -8.50
CA LEU A 245 -3.07 -1.66 -8.30
C LEU A 245 -2.13 -2.47 -9.19
N VAL A 246 -1.47 -3.47 -8.63
CA VAL A 246 -0.67 -4.44 -9.38
C VAL A 246 -1.37 -5.78 -9.35
N LYS A 247 -1.52 -6.40 -10.52
CA LYS A 247 -1.97 -7.78 -10.69
C LYS A 247 -0.78 -8.63 -11.11
N LEU A 248 -0.55 -9.72 -10.38
CA LEU A 248 0.58 -10.63 -10.57
C LEU A 248 0.01 -12.05 -10.71
N VAL A 249 0.31 -12.68 -11.84
CA VAL A 249 -0.08 -14.06 -12.15
C VAL A 249 1.19 -14.78 -12.63
N PRO A 250 1.50 -15.99 -12.12
CA PRO A 250 2.59 -16.80 -12.66
C PRO A 250 2.52 -16.90 -14.19
N ASP A 251 3.69 -16.87 -14.83
CA ASP A 251 3.86 -16.96 -16.29
C ASP A 251 3.18 -15.83 -17.08
N GLN A 252 2.92 -14.69 -16.42
CA GLN A 252 2.39 -13.49 -17.05
C GLN A 252 3.15 -12.25 -16.59
N ALA A 253 3.21 -11.23 -17.46
CA ALA A 253 3.78 -9.94 -17.11
C ALA A 253 2.97 -9.24 -16.01
N PRO A 254 3.63 -8.50 -15.09
CA PRO A 254 2.94 -7.65 -14.11
C PRO A 254 2.05 -6.64 -14.82
N VAL A 255 0.79 -6.53 -14.37
CA VAL A 255 -0.14 -5.52 -14.88
C VAL A 255 -0.30 -4.44 -13.83
N LEU A 256 0.16 -3.23 -14.15
CA LEU A 256 0.03 -2.04 -13.31
C LEU A 256 -1.18 -1.23 -13.77
N ILE A 257 -2.15 -1.06 -12.89
CA ILE A 257 -3.45 -0.44 -13.15
C ILE A 257 -3.55 0.84 -12.32
N PRO A 258 -3.61 2.03 -12.95
CA PRO A 258 -3.88 3.29 -12.24
C PRO A 258 -5.26 3.26 -11.59
N LEU A 259 -5.29 3.54 -10.29
CA LEU A 259 -6.53 3.57 -9.49
C LEU A 259 -7.29 4.88 -9.66
N ILE A 260 -6.58 5.96 -9.98
CA ILE A 260 -7.17 7.27 -10.27
C ILE A 260 -7.13 7.47 -11.78
N ASP A 261 -8.28 7.80 -12.37
CA ASP A 261 -8.36 8.10 -13.80
C ASP A 261 -7.72 9.44 -14.11
N SER A 262 -7.04 9.52 -15.25
CA SER A 262 -6.45 10.74 -15.78
C SER A 262 -7.46 11.83 -16.14
N ASP A 263 -8.75 11.66 -15.82
CA ASP A 263 -9.82 12.65 -16.01
C ASP A 263 -10.58 13.01 -14.72
N SER A 264 -10.35 12.32 -13.60
CA SER A 264 -11.01 12.69 -12.34
C SER A 264 -10.28 13.86 -11.68
N SER A 265 -10.68 15.08 -12.02
CA SER A 265 -10.24 16.35 -11.40
C SER A 265 -10.62 16.47 -9.91
N ALA A 266 -11.41 15.53 -9.38
CA ALA A 266 -12.05 15.63 -8.07
C ALA A 266 -11.14 15.31 -6.85
N PHE A 267 -9.92 14.78 -7.05
CA PHE A 267 -9.11 14.25 -5.93
C PHE A 267 -7.72 14.87 -5.74
N PHE A 268 -7.34 15.84 -6.57
CA PHE A 268 -6.01 16.44 -6.45
C PHE A 268 -6.12 17.94 -6.17
N THR A 269 -6.19 18.29 -4.89
CA THR A 269 -5.84 19.65 -4.46
C THR A 269 -4.32 19.76 -4.59
N PRO A 270 -3.78 20.66 -5.43
CA PRO A 270 -2.36 20.87 -5.50
C PRO A 270 -1.83 21.32 -4.14
N SER A 271 -0.77 20.69 -3.65
CA SER A 271 -0.13 21.06 -2.40
C SER A 271 1.39 21.07 -2.52
N LEU A 272 2.00 21.90 -1.69
CA LEU A 272 3.45 22.10 -1.62
C LEU A 272 3.83 22.20 -0.14
N GLU A 273 4.69 21.29 0.31
CA GLU A 273 5.04 21.13 1.72
C GLU A 273 6.57 20.97 1.88
N ILE A 274 7.09 21.35 3.05
CA ILE A 274 8.50 21.15 3.43
C ILE A 274 8.52 20.08 4.51
N LEU A 275 9.36 19.05 4.35
CA LEU A 275 9.26 17.89 5.22
C LEU A 275 9.83 18.08 6.62
N TYR A 276 10.87 18.90 6.83
CA TYR A 276 11.42 19.18 8.17
C TYR A 276 12.17 20.53 8.25
N ASP A 277 12.25 21.09 9.46
CA ASP A 277 12.92 22.32 9.92
C ASP A 277 12.95 23.48 8.93
N ASN A 278 11.90 24.30 8.97
CA ASN A 278 11.92 25.64 8.39
C ASN A 278 11.61 26.67 9.49
N PRO A 279 12.59 27.46 9.96
CA PRO A 279 13.94 27.63 9.41
C PRO A 279 14.87 26.42 9.57
N GLY A 280 15.71 26.13 8.58
CA GLY A 280 16.64 25.01 8.64
C GLY A 280 17.84 25.11 7.70
N ARG A 281 18.60 24.01 7.62
CA ARG A 281 19.82 23.90 6.81
C ARG A 281 19.58 23.13 5.52
N LEU A 282 20.48 23.30 4.56
CA LEU A 282 20.47 22.56 3.30
C LEU A 282 20.92 21.11 3.51
N PRO A 283 20.44 20.15 2.69
CA PRO A 283 19.43 20.32 1.63
C PRO A 283 18.00 20.41 2.19
N VAL A 284 17.10 21.03 1.42
CA VAL A 284 15.67 21.10 1.74
C VAL A 284 14.91 20.08 0.91
N GLU A 285 14.07 19.29 1.56
CA GLU A 285 13.14 18.37 0.91
C GLU A 285 11.77 19.03 0.72
N ILE A 286 11.34 19.14 -0.53
CA ILE A 286 10.10 19.79 -0.95
C ILE A 286 9.16 18.72 -1.48
N ARG A 287 8.11 18.40 -0.73
CA ARG A 287 7.04 17.49 -1.16
C ARG A 287 6.03 18.26 -2.00
N TYR A 288 5.63 17.66 -3.11
CA TYR A 288 4.63 18.22 -3.99
C TYR A 288 3.54 17.21 -4.32
N ARG A 289 2.36 17.73 -4.59
CA ARG A 289 1.24 17.04 -5.23
C ARG A 289 0.72 17.92 -6.34
N ASN A 290 0.72 17.43 -7.58
CA ASN A 290 0.20 18.17 -8.73
C ASN A 290 -0.92 17.41 -9.45
N ASN A 291 -1.72 18.14 -10.22
CA ASN A 291 -2.79 17.60 -11.08
C ASN A 291 -2.66 18.04 -12.54
N ALA A 292 -1.64 18.83 -12.84
CA ALA A 292 -1.39 19.48 -14.11
C ALA A 292 0.11 19.46 -14.46
N PRO A 293 0.51 19.75 -15.70
CA PRO A 293 1.92 19.95 -16.03
C PRO A 293 2.44 21.15 -15.24
N THR A 294 3.43 20.93 -14.40
CA THR A 294 3.77 21.86 -13.33
C THR A 294 5.29 21.92 -13.15
N SER A 295 5.78 23.08 -12.72
CA SER A 295 7.15 23.26 -12.28
C SER A 295 7.20 23.78 -10.85
N ILE A 296 8.18 23.33 -10.06
CA ILE A 296 8.57 23.99 -8.83
C ILE A 296 9.64 25.03 -9.17
N LYS A 297 9.47 26.26 -8.72
CA LYS A 297 10.41 27.37 -8.89
C LYS A 297 10.73 27.96 -7.54
N ILE A 298 12.00 28.29 -7.32
CA ILE A 298 12.45 28.92 -6.09
C ILE A 298 12.93 30.33 -6.40
N TYR A 299 12.46 31.31 -5.64
CA TYR A 299 12.75 32.73 -5.79
C TYR A 299 13.40 33.28 -4.51
N ASP A 300 14.25 34.29 -4.65
CA ASP A 300 14.71 35.08 -3.51
C ASP A 300 13.68 36.14 -3.08
N ILE A 301 13.98 36.90 -2.02
CA ILE A 301 13.10 37.98 -1.52
C ILE A 301 12.90 39.14 -2.50
N SER A 302 13.75 39.27 -3.53
CA SER A 302 13.58 40.27 -4.59
C SER A 302 12.68 39.78 -5.73
N GLY A 303 12.27 38.51 -5.69
CA GLY A 303 11.49 37.86 -6.75
C GLY A 303 12.36 37.33 -7.89
N GLN A 304 13.69 37.28 -7.74
CA GLN A 304 14.56 36.70 -8.75
C GLN A 304 14.54 35.17 -8.68
N LEU A 305 14.39 34.53 -9.85
CA LEU A 305 14.40 33.06 -9.97
C LEU A 305 15.80 32.51 -9.66
N VAL A 306 15.87 31.67 -8.63
CA VAL A 306 17.07 30.97 -8.17
C VAL A 306 17.25 29.64 -8.90
N THR A 307 16.21 28.79 -8.90
CA THR A 307 16.22 27.48 -9.58
C THR A 307 14.81 27.02 -9.98
N ASN A 308 14.74 26.00 -10.84
CA ASN A 308 13.48 25.36 -11.23
C ASN A 308 13.62 23.84 -11.35
N PHE A 309 12.51 23.14 -11.13
CA PHE A 309 12.35 21.70 -11.28
C PHE A 309 11.12 21.43 -12.14
N THR A 310 11.29 20.65 -13.20
CA THR A 310 10.15 20.18 -14.01
C THR A 310 9.59 18.94 -13.34
N LEU A 311 8.28 18.93 -13.09
CA LEU A 311 7.62 17.82 -12.44
C LEU A 311 6.93 16.91 -13.46
N PRO A 312 6.93 15.59 -13.23
CA PRO A 312 6.05 14.69 -13.93
C PRO A 312 4.56 15.02 -13.67
N TYR A 313 3.71 14.72 -14.66
CA TYR A 313 2.28 15.01 -14.66
C TYR A 313 1.51 14.10 -13.69
N ARG A 314 0.59 14.68 -12.90
CA ARG A 314 -0.32 13.99 -11.96
C ARG A 314 0.39 13.05 -11.00
N GLN A 315 1.35 13.59 -10.26
CA GLN A 315 2.17 12.82 -9.35
C GLN A 315 2.31 13.50 -7.99
N GLN A 316 2.47 12.68 -6.96
CA GLN A 316 3.07 13.06 -5.68
C GLN A 316 4.54 12.63 -5.67
N GLY A 317 5.41 13.52 -5.22
CA GLY A 317 6.83 13.22 -5.10
C GLY A 317 7.57 14.22 -4.24
N THR A 318 8.88 14.05 -4.17
CA THR A 318 9.79 14.93 -3.42
C THR A 318 10.87 15.45 -4.35
N VAL A 319 11.16 16.74 -4.24
CA VAL A 319 12.32 17.40 -4.85
C VAL A 319 13.30 17.77 -3.74
N ILE A 320 14.57 17.43 -3.92
CA ILE A 320 15.64 17.81 -3.00
C ILE A 320 16.35 19.02 -3.57
N TRP A 321 16.34 20.14 -2.84
CA TRP A 321 17.09 21.34 -3.20
C TRP A 321 18.29 21.54 -2.30
N TYR A 322 19.48 21.45 -2.90
CA TYR A 322 20.77 21.60 -2.23
C TYR A 322 21.20 23.08 -2.03
N GLY A 323 20.30 24.04 -2.22
CA GLY A 323 20.60 25.47 -2.08
C GLY A 323 21.52 26.01 -3.17
N LEU A 324 21.46 25.41 -4.35
CA LEU A 324 22.19 25.84 -5.53
C LEU A 324 21.30 26.71 -6.42
N ASP A 325 21.89 27.78 -6.96
CA ASP A 325 21.29 28.55 -8.05
C ASP A 325 21.43 27.81 -9.40
N ARG A 326 20.82 28.36 -10.46
CA ARG A 326 20.92 27.85 -11.84
C ARG A 326 22.34 27.76 -12.41
N HIS A 327 23.33 28.40 -11.76
CA HIS A 327 24.73 28.36 -12.12
C HIS A 327 25.55 27.43 -11.21
N GLN A 328 24.89 26.57 -10.43
CA GLN A 328 25.50 25.62 -9.49
C GLN A 328 26.30 26.30 -8.36
N ARG A 329 25.91 27.51 -7.97
CA ARG A 329 26.54 28.24 -6.86
C ARG A 329 25.66 28.18 -5.62
N LEU A 330 26.31 28.01 -4.47
CA LEU A 330 25.66 28.11 -3.16
C LEU A 330 25.07 29.51 -2.98
N ILE A 331 23.81 29.53 -2.57
CA ILE A 331 23.09 30.76 -2.22
C ILE A 331 23.40 31.19 -0.78
N SER A 332 23.14 32.45 -0.45
CA SER A 332 23.28 32.96 0.92
C SER A 332 22.19 32.44 1.85
N ALA A 333 22.46 32.38 3.14
CA ALA A 333 21.41 32.25 4.16
C ALA A 333 20.38 33.39 4.03
N GLY A 334 19.10 33.08 4.25
CA GLY A 334 18.02 34.04 4.06
C GLY A 334 16.67 33.40 3.75
N ASN A 335 15.70 34.25 3.44
CA ASN A 335 14.37 33.81 3.06
C ASN A 335 14.27 33.58 1.54
N TYR A 336 13.56 32.54 1.15
CA TYR A 336 13.24 32.21 -0.23
C TYR A 336 11.76 31.84 -0.34
N PHE A 337 11.23 31.85 -1.55
CA PHE A 337 9.85 31.44 -1.84
C PHE A 337 9.87 30.29 -2.83
N CYS A 338 9.35 29.15 -2.41
CA CYS A 338 9.14 28.00 -3.28
C CYS A 338 7.72 28.05 -3.80
N GLN A 339 7.57 28.04 -5.12
CA GLN A 339 6.29 28.11 -5.80
C GLN A 339 6.10 26.93 -6.73
N MET A 340 4.94 26.29 -6.64
CA MET A 340 4.49 25.31 -7.59
C MET A 340 3.51 25.99 -8.55
N ILE A 341 3.90 26.14 -9.81
CA ILE A 341 3.11 26.85 -10.83
C ILE A 341 2.27 25.86 -11.61
N LEU A 342 0.95 25.93 -11.44
CA LEU A 342 -0.04 25.18 -12.20
C LEU A 342 -0.71 26.11 -13.24
N PRO A 343 -1.45 25.57 -14.24
CA PRO A 343 -2.12 26.38 -15.26
C PRO A 343 -3.06 27.45 -14.68
N ASP A 344 -3.82 27.10 -13.64
CA ASP A 344 -4.89 27.96 -13.10
C ASP A 344 -4.60 28.48 -11.68
N THR A 345 -3.56 27.99 -11.01
CA THR A 345 -3.26 28.32 -9.61
C THR A 345 -1.75 28.29 -9.33
N THR A 346 -1.34 28.84 -8.19
CA THR A 346 0.03 28.75 -7.71
C THR A 346 0.03 28.46 -6.22
N CYS A 347 0.68 27.38 -5.80
CA CYS A 347 0.94 27.11 -4.40
C CYS A 347 2.28 27.72 -4.03
N SER A 348 2.35 28.46 -2.93
CA SER A 348 3.59 29.11 -2.46
C SER A 348 3.88 28.75 -1.02
N ILE A 349 5.13 28.42 -0.72
CA ILE A 349 5.62 28.26 0.64
C ILE A 349 6.90 29.06 0.84
N LYS A 350 7.03 29.68 2.01
CA LYS A 350 8.24 30.42 2.39
C LYS A 350 9.28 29.43 2.90
N LEU A 351 10.53 29.55 2.47
CA LEU A 351 11.70 28.84 2.95
C LEU A 351 12.62 29.80 3.73
N THR A 352 13.20 29.37 4.84
CA THR A 352 14.19 30.15 5.59
C THR A 352 15.44 29.29 5.77
N ILE A 353 16.52 29.68 5.09
CA ILE A 353 17.81 28.98 5.12
C ILE A 353 18.70 29.64 6.16
N LEU A 354 19.16 28.84 7.13
CA LEU A 354 20.13 29.25 8.14
C LEU A 354 21.57 29.16 7.59
N PRO A 355 22.52 29.90 8.18
CA PRO A 355 23.94 29.84 7.82
C PRO A 355 24.57 28.45 7.95
#